data_AF-A0A7S2JCK9-F1
#
_entry.id   AF-A0A7S2JCK9-F1
#
_cell.length_a   1.000
_cell.length_b   1.000
_cell.length_c   1.000
_cell.angle_alpha   90.00
_cell.angle_beta   90.00
_cell.angle_gamma   90.00
#
_symmetry.space_group_name_H-M   'P 1'
#
loop_
_entity.id
_entity.type
_entity.pdbx_description
1 polymer ?
#
loop_
_entity_poly.entity_id
_entity_poly.type
_entity_poly.pdbx_seq_one_letter_code
_entity_poly.pdbx_strand_id
1 'polypeptide(L)'
;IDSIIVNSTALGFILSVDELLFSSLSTPMSLHMMERLQSKPMYDLSQEEELDDDVVLGRHEGTKVQASPWACISNMIPGKLLLVIIIWFLALADYYYGNCERSEDGTWVSQTLFIPKDITLTFCQAFLPSLCPVESQDSPAWIMPTGI
;
A
#
# COMPACT_ATOMS: atom_id res chain seq x y z
N ILE A 1 13.86 -45.06 10.45
CA ILE A 1 14.20 -44.18 11.59
C ILE A 1 14.97 -42.97 11.08
N ASP A 2 16.04 -43.18 10.31
CA ASP A 2 16.84 -42.10 9.69
C ASP A 2 16.03 -41.12 8.84
N SER A 3 15.07 -41.61 8.04
CA SER A 3 14.19 -40.72 7.25
C SER A 3 13.28 -39.83 8.11
N ILE A 4 12.90 -40.28 9.31
CA ILE A 4 12.09 -39.49 10.24
C ILE A 4 12.97 -38.42 10.88
N ILE A 5 14.19 -38.79 11.29
CA ILE A 5 15.16 -37.86 11.88
C ILE A 5 15.49 -36.74 10.88
N VAL A 6 15.80 -37.09 9.63
CA VAL A 6 16.11 -36.10 8.58
C VAL A 6 14.92 -35.16 8.35
N ASN A 7 13.69 -35.69 8.29
CA ASN A 7 12.50 -34.87 8.07
C ASN A 7 12.23 -33.92 9.27
N SER A 8 12.38 -34.41 10.49
CA SER A 8 12.23 -33.57 11.70
C SER A 8 13.30 -32.48 11.77
N THR A 9 14.55 -32.77 11.38
CA THR A 9 15.61 -31.75 11.34
C THR A 9 15.40 -30.71 10.23
N ALA A 10 14.88 -31.13 9.07
CA ALA A 10 14.57 -30.22 7.97
C ALA A 10 13.41 -29.28 8.33
N LEU A 11 12.37 -29.78 9.00
CA LEU A 11 11.24 -28.97 9.45
C LEU A 11 11.68 -27.93 10.50
N GLY A 12 12.51 -28.35 11.47
CA GLY A 12 13.08 -27.42 12.45
C GLY A 12 13.92 -26.31 11.80
N PHE A 13 14.71 -26.65 10.79
CA PHE A 13 15.46 -25.65 10.01
C PHE A 13 14.52 -24.67 9.28
N ILE A 14 13.48 -25.17 8.60
CA ILE A 14 12.53 -24.32 7.87
C ILE A 14 11.83 -23.34 8.82
N LEU A 15 11.36 -23.80 9.98
CA LEU A 15 10.73 -22.93 10.98
C LEU A 15 11.69 -21.86 11.50
N SER A 16 12.96 -22.22 11.74
CA SER A 16 13.96 -21.24 12.21
C SER A 16 14.26 -20.15 11.20
N VAL A 17 14.22 -20.48 9.89
CA VAL A 17 14.41 -19.49 8.82
C VAL A 17 13.20 -18.56 8.72
N ASP A 18 11.99 -19.09 8.88
CA ASP A 18 10.76 -18.28 8.87
C ASP A 18 10.74 -17.28 10.02
N GLU A 19 11.06 -17.70 11.24
CA GLU A 19 11.14 -16.81 12.41
C GLU A 19 12.19 -15.70 12.22
N LEU A 20 13.35 -16.03 11.63
CA LEU A 20 14.40 -15.06 11.34
C LEU A 20 13.97 -14.07 10.26
N LEU A 21 13.35 -14.55 9.18
CA LEU A 21 12.82 -13.68 8.12
C LEU A 21 11.74 -12.76 8.66
N PHE A 22 10.79 -13.30 9.43
CA PHE A 22 9.73 -12.53 10.06
C PHE A 22 10.27 -11.44 10.99
N SER A 23 11.28 -11.76 11.81
CA SER A 23 11.95 -10.77 12.67
C SER A 23 12.71 -9.71 11.88
N SER A 24 13.26 -10.03 10.70
CA SER A 24 14.02 -9.08 9.88
C SER A 24 13.13 -8.16 9.04
N LEU A 25 11.97 -8.67 8.59
CA LEU A 25 11.04 -7.96 7.71
C LEU A 25 10.00 -7.16 8.50
N SER A 26 9.77 -7.51 9.77
CA SER A 26 8.83 -6.79 10.62
C SER A 26 9.46 -5.52 11.18
N THR A 27 8.73 -4.41 11.05
CA THR A 27 9.11 -3.17 11.71
C THR A 27 8.73 -3.22 13.21
N PRO A 28 9.41 -2.49 14.10
CA PRO A 28 9.02 -2.42 15.51
C PRO A 28 7.56 -1.98 15.71
N MET A 29 7.05 -1.15 14.80
CA MET A 29 5.66 -0.70 14.82
C MET A 29 4.67 -1.80 14.43
N SER A 30 4.98 -2.64 13.43
CA SER A 30 4.11 -3.76 13.05
C SER A 30 4.09 -4.84 14.14
N LEU A 31 5.22 -5.11 14.80
CA LEU A 31 5.28 -5.99 15.97
C LEU A 31 4.40 -5.44 17.10
N HIS A 32 4.52 -4.15 17.41
CA HIS A 32 3.69 -3.52 18.42
C HIS A 32 2.19 -3.58 18.10
N MET A 33 1.83 -3.44 16.82
CA MET A 33 0.44 -3.62 16.39
C MET A 33 -0.02 -5.07 16.56
N MET A 34 0.79 -6.06 16.18
CA MET A 34 0.47 -7.47 16.31
C MET A 34 0.31 -7.92 17.77
N GLU A 35 1.16 -7.45 18.67
CA GLU A 35 1.05 -7.72 20.12
C GLU A 35 -0.25 -7.18 20.72
N ARG A 36 -0.84 -6.15 20.10
CA ARG A 36 -2.09 -5.51 20.54
C ARG A 36 -3.31 -6.04 19.82
N LEU A 37 -3.17 -6.95 18.84
CA LEU A 37 -4.30 -7.61 18.22
C LEU A 37 -4.96 -8.54 19.25
N GLN A 38 -6.12 -8.13 19.76
CA GLN A 38 -6.97 -9.04 20.49
C GLN A 38 -7.58 -10.04 19.52
N SER A 39 -7.59 -11.31 19.90
CA SER A 39 -8.38 -12.32 19.18
C SER A 39 -9.83 -11.85 19.20
N LYS A 40 -10.29 -11.34 18.06
CA LYS A 40 -11.69 -11.02 17.84
C LYS A 40 -12.30 -12.27 17.24
N PRO A 41 -13.07 -13.06 18.00
CA PRO A 41 -13.79 -14.17 17.40
C PRO A 41 -14.71 -13.58 16.33
N MET A 42 -14.52 -14.02 15.08
CA MET A 42 -15.34 -13.56 13.94
C MET A 42 -16.81 -13.95 14.13
N TYR A 43 -17.07 -14.96 14.96
CA TYR A 43 -18.38 -15.50 15.28
C TYR A 43 -18.50 -15.65 16.80
N ASP A 44 -19.59 -15.15 17.37
CA ASP A 44 -19.93 -15.38 18.78
C ASP A 44 -20.54 -16.78 18.90
N LEU A 45 -19.68 -17.79 19.09
CA LEU A 45 -20.11 -19.18 19.18
C LEU A 45 -20.81 -19.50 20.51
N SER A 46 -20.86 -18.56 21.46
CA SER A 46 -21.45 -18.82 22.78
C SER A 46 -22.94 -19.17 22.71
N GLN A 47 -23.63 -18.77 21.64
CA GLN A 47 -25.03 -19.15 21.40
C GLN A 47 -25.17 -20.45 20.59
N GLU A 48 -24.15 -20.85 19.83
CA GLU A 48 -24.19 -22.04 18.98
C GLU A 48 -23.79 -23.30 19.75
N GLU A 49 -22.95 -23.19 20.79
CA GLU A 49 -22.56 -24.32 21.66
C GLU A 49 -23.71 -24.91 22.50
N GLU A 50 -24.82 -24.17 22.70
CA GLU A 50 -26.01 -24.66 23.42
C GLU A 50 -27.09 -25.25 22.49
N LEU A 51 -26.95 -25.08 21.18
CA LEU A 51 -27.94 -25.52 20.20
C LEU A 51 -27.56 -26.88 19.63
N ASP A 52 -28.59 -27.70 19.34
CA ASP A 52 -28.43 -28.99 18.68
C ASP A 52 -27.82 -28.82 17.27
N ASP A 53 -26.90 -29.72 16.90
CA ASP A 53 -26.08 -29.60 15.68
C ASP A 53 -26.95 -29.43 14.41
N ASP A 54 -28.12 -30.08 14.37
CA ASP A 54 -29.08 -30.03 13.27
C ASP A 54 -29.73 -28.63 13.13
N VAL A 55 -29.92 -27.91 14.24
CA VAL A 55 -30.48 -26.55 14.26
C VAL A 55 -29.44 -25.53 13.79
N VAL A 56 -28.18 -25.74 14.18
CA VAL A 56 -27.05 -24.90 13.75
C VAL A 56 -26.81 -25.04 12.24
N LEU A 57 -26.87 -26.27 11.71
CA LEU A 57 -26.77 -26.56 10.28
C LEU A 57 -27.87 -25.87 9.46
N GLY A 58 -29.14 -25.96 9.89
CA GLY A 58 -30.26 -25.31 9.20
C GLY A 58 -30.15 -23.77 9.19
N ARG A 59 -29.60 -23.17 10.26
CA ARG A 59 -29.40 -21.72 10.36
C ARG A 59 -28.25 -21.23 9.47
N HIS A 60 -27.17 -22.00 9.38
CA HIS A 60 -26.07 -21.71 8.45
C HIS A 60 -26.49 -21.84 6.99
N GLU A 61 -27.35 -22.80 6.64
CA GLU A 61 -27.90 -22.91 5.29
C GLU A 61 -28.80 -21.72 4.92
N GLY A 62 -29.59 -21.20 5.87
CA GLY A 62 -30.41 -20.01 5.67
C GLY A 62 -29.61 -18.69 5.58
N THR A 63 -28.49 -18.59 6.31
CA THR A 63 -27.69 -17.35 6.41
C THR A 63 -26.64 -17.21 5.29
N LYS A 64 -26.27 -18.30 4.63
CA LYS A 64 -25.34 -18.29 3.48
C LYS A 64 -25.85 -17.53 2.24
N VAL A 65 -27.12 -17.12 2.22
CA VAL A 65 -27.79 -16.70 0.96
C VAL A 65 -27.80 -15.18 0.69
N GLN A 66 -27.46 -14.29 1.62
CA GLN A 66 -27.69 -12.84 1.38
C GLN A 66 -26.62 -11.85 1.85
N ALA A 67 -25.40 -12.29 2.14
CA ALA A 67 -24.29 -11.33 2.20
C ALA A 67 -23.91 -10.92 0.76
N SER A 68 -24.51 -9.84 0.27
CA SER A 68 -24.12 -9.25 -1.03
C SER A 68 -22.61 -9.07 -1.06
N PRO A 69 -21.89 -9.55 -2.09
CA PRO A 69 -20.44 -9.44 -2.17
C PRO A 69 -19.97 -7.98 -2.03
N TRP A 70 -20.81 -7.03 -2.47
CA TRP A 70 -20.57 -5.60 -2.33
C TRP A 70 -20.60 -5.10 -0.88
N ALA A 71 -21.43 -5.68 -0.01
CA ALA A 71 -21.46 -5.32 1.42
C ALA A 71 -20.20 -5.79 2.14
N CYS A 72 -19.68 -6.96 1.75
CA CYS A 72 -18.41 -7.46 2.29
C CYS A 72 -17.24 -6.58 1.87
N ILE A 73 -17.15 -6.21 0.58
CA ILE A 73 -16.11 -5.32 0.07
C ILE A 73 -16.18 -3.92 0.70
N SER A 74 -17.38 -3.36 0.85
CA SER A 74 -17.59 -2.05 1.48
C SER A 74 -17.12 -2.03 2.94
N ASN A 75 -17.36 -3.11 3.70
CA ASN A 75 -16.86 -3.24 5.07
C ASN A 75 -15.35 -3.54 5.14
N MET A 76 -14.77 -4.12 4.09
CA MET A 76 -13.37 -4.50 4.06
C MET A 76 -12.45 -3.33 3.68
N ILE A 77 -12.94 -2.36 2.90
CA ILE A 77 -12.15 -1.19 2.50
C ILE A 77 -12.34 -0.05 3.52
N PRO A 78 -11.36 0.25 4.37
CA PRO A 78 -11.49 1.35 5.30
C PRO A 78 -11.56 2.67 4.52
N GLY A 79 -12.57 3.51 4.79
CA GLY A 79 -12.74 4.79 4.08
C GLY A 79 -11.50 5.70 4.10
N LYS A 80 -10.64 5.55 5.11
CA LYS A 80 -9.32 6.21 5.19
C LYS A 80 -8.38 5.81 4.04
N LEU A 81 -8.36 4.53 3.65
CA LEU A 81 -7.53 4.05 2.52
C LEU A 81 -7.99 4.69 1.21
N LEU A 82 -9.30 4.75 0.99
CA LEU A 82 -9.86 5.38 -0.20
C LEU A 82 -9.50 6.87 -0.26
N LEU A 83 -9.58 7.58 0.87
CA LEU A 83 -9.14 8.97 0.97
C LEU A 83 -7.64 9.13 0.64
N VAL A 84 -6.77 8.26 1.17
CA VAL A 84 -5.33 8.30 0.87
C VAL A 84 -5.06 8.04 -0.60
N ILE A 85 -5.75 7.07 -1.22
CA ILE A 85 -5.65 6.77 -2.66
C ILE A 85 -6.09 7.98 -3.48
N ILE A 86 -7.18 8.66 -3.11
CA ILE A 86 -7.64 9.88 -3.79
C ILE A 86 -6.59 10.98 -3.69
N ILE A 87 -6.07 11.26 -2.48
CA ILE A 87 -5.05 12.30 -2.30
C ILE A 87 -3.80 11.97 -3.12
N TRP A 88 -3.36 10.71 -3.09
CA TRP A 88 -2.22 10.25 -3.88
C TRP A 88 -2.47 10.45 -5.38
N PHE A 89 -3.64 10.07 -5.89
CA PHE A 89 -3.98 10.22 -7.30
C PHE A 89 -4.07 11.69 -7.72
N LEU A 90 -4.62 12.57 -6.87
CA LEU A 90 -4.67 14.00 -7.11
C LEU A 90 -3.27 14.63 -7.12
N ALA A 91 -2.41 14.27 -6.16
CA ALA A 91 -1.03 14.73 -6.12
C ALA A 91 -0.23 14.22 -7.34
N LEU A 92 -0.46 12.99 -7.76
CA LEU A 92 0.14 12.42 -8.95
C LEU A 92 -0.32 13.16 -10.22
N ALA A 93 -1.63 13.38 -10.36
CA ALA A 93 -2.18 14.12 -11.49
C ALA A 93 -1.61 15.55 -11.55
N ASP A 94 -1.62 16.28 -10.43
CA ASP A 94 -1.04 17.62 -10.32
C ASP A 94 0.45 17.64 -10.73
N TYR A 95 1.22 16.65 -10.27
CA TYR A 95 2.61 16.48 -10.66
C TYR A 95 2.77 16.30 -12.18
N TYR A 96 2.00 15.40 -12.81
CA TYR A 96 2.07 15.16 -14.24
C TYR A 96 1.63 16.38 -15.05
N TYR A 97 0.59 17.10 -14.63
CA TYR A 97 0.16 18.32 -15.31
C TYR A 97 1.19 19.46 -15.21
N GLY A 98 1.90 19.55 -14.08
CA GLY A 98 2.91 20.59 -13.87
C GLY A 98 4.26 20.29 -14.53
N ASN A 99 4.69 19.02 -14.55
CA ASN A 99 6.07 18.64 -14.87
C ASN A 99 6.20 17.82 -16.17
N CYS A 100 5.10 17.43 -16.80
CA CYS A 100 5.13 16.70 -18.06
C CYS A 100 4.44 17.50 -19.16
N GLU A 101 4.95 17.33 -20.38
CA GLU A 101 4.32 17.80 -21.61
C GLU A 101 3.85 16.59 -22.42
N ARG A 102 2.79 16.78 -23.19
CA ARG A 102 2.24 15.72 -24.03
C ARG A 102 2.92 15.78 -25.39
N SER A 103 3.64 14.71 -25.74
CA SER A 103 4.28 14.57 -27.04
C SER A 103 3.25 14.45 -28.16
N GLU A 104 3.68 14.64 -29.41
CA GLU A 104 2.84 14.47 -30.61
C GLU A 104 2.26 13.04 -30.70
N ASP A 105 2.99 12.05 -30.20
CA ASP A 105 2.55 10.64 -30.11
C ASP A 105 1.47 10.41 -29.04
N GLY A 106 1.12 11.43 -28.27
CA GLY A 106 0.13 11.37 -27.19
C GLY A 106 0.66 10.82 -25.87
N THR A 107 1.94 10.46 -25.79
CA THR A 107 2.64 10.05 -24.56
C THR A 107 2.96 11.25 -23.67
N TRP A 108 3.10 11.03 -22.36
CA TRP A 108 3.56 12.04 -21.41
C TRP A 108 5.08 11.96 -21.27
N VAL A 109 5.76 13.07 -21.57
CA VAL A 109 7.22 13.21 -21.52
C VAL A 109 7.54 14.24 -20.46
N SER A 110 8.57 14.03 -19.64
CA SER A 110 8.99 15.04 -18.66
C SER A 110 9.48 16.30 -19.38
N GLN A 111 9.08 17.47 -18.89
CA GLN A 111 9.60 18.74 -19.39
C GLN A 111 11.13 18.81 -19.20
N THR A 112 11.77 19.63 -20.03
CA THR A 112 13.21 19.87 -19.93
C THR A 112 13.53 20.50 -18.57
N LEU A 113 14.45 19.88 -17.82
CA LEU A 113 14.83 20.37 -16.49
C LEU A 113 16.05 21.26 -16.59
N PHE A 114 15.97 22.43 -15.96
CA PHE A 114 17.06 23.37 -15.84
C PHE A 114 17.49 23.47 -14.38
N ILE A 115 18.81 23.53 -14.15
CA ILE A 115 19.35 23.73 -12.81
C ILE A 115 19.15 25.20 -12.42
N PRO A 116 18.76 25.51 -11.17
CA PRO A 116 18.68 26.88 -10.71
C PRO A 116 20.06 27.53 -10.75
N LYS A 117 20.13 28.80 -11.17
CA LYS A 117 21.39 29.54 -11.31
C LYS A 117 22.12 29.67 -9.98
N ASP A 118 21.37 29.80 -8.89
CA ASP A 118 21.86 29.93 -7.53
C ASP A 118 21.22 28.89 -6.59
N ILE A 119 21.99 28.39 -5.62
CA ILE A 119 21.51 27.43 -4.60
C ILE A 119 20.71 28.14 -3.50
N THR A 120 20.81 29.47 -3.41
CA THR A 120 20.11 30.27 -2.41
C THR A 120 18.65 30.45 -2.79
N LEU A 121 17.78 29.59 -2.28
CA LEU A 121 16.34 29.74 -2.42
C LEU A 121 15.82 30.81 -1.45
N THR A 122 15.13 31.81 -2.00
CA THR A 122 14.43 32.82 -1.18
C THR A 122 13.17 32.20 -0.58
N PHE A 123 12.74 32.66 0.60
CA PHE A 123 11.52 32.18 1.25
C PHE A 123 10.28 32.23 0.32
N CYS A 124 10.14 33.27 -0.51
CA CYS A 124 9.05 33.35 -1.50
C CYS A 124 9.09 32.19 -2.51
N GLN A 125 10.28 31.86 -3.03
CA GLN A 125 10.47 30.79 -4.01
C GLN A 125 10.19 29.41 -3.41
N ALA A 126 10.53 29.20 -2.13
CA ALA A 126 10.32 27.93 -1.45
C ALA A 126 8.84 27.59 -1.21
N PHE A 127 7.99 28.60 -0.97
CA PHE A 127 6.58 28.38 -0.61
C PHE A 127 5.58 28.71 -1.73
N LEU A 128 5.95 29.61 -2.66
CA LEU A 128 5.08 30.10 -3.73
C LEU A 128 5.84 30.09 -5.07
N PRO A 129 6.23 28.89 -5.58
CA PRO A 129 7.02 28.77 -6.80
C PRO A 129 6.31 29.34 -8.04
N SER A 130 4.99 29.43 -8.02
CA SER A 130 4.18 30.03 -9.10
C SER A 130 4.26 31.56 -9.15
N LEU A 131 4.49 32.24 -8.01
CA LEU A 131 4.56 33.71 -7.94
C LEU A 131 5.99 34.24 -8.04
N CYS A 132 6.94 33.47 -7.54
CA CYS A 132 8.36 33.79 -7.54
C CYS A 132 9.11 32.70 -8.33
N PRO A 133 9.08 32.71 -9.67
CA PRO A 133 9.79 31.71 -10.46
C PRO A 133 11.30 31.79 -10.19
N VAL A 134 11.95 30.63 -10.14
CA VAL A 134 13.39 30.53 -9.89
C VAL A 134 14.15 30.76 -11.20
N GLU A 135 15.12 31.67 -11.19
CA GLU A 135 16.02 31.86 -12.33
C GLU A 135 16.77 30.56 -12.62
N SER A 136 16.54 30.03 -13.81
CA SER A 136 17.12 28.79 -14.27
C SER A 136 18.30 29.08 -15.20
N GLN A 137 19.29 28.20 -15.24
CA GLN A 137 20.41 28.29 -16.17
C GLN A 137 19.91 28.09 -17.62
N ASP A 138 20.52 28.78 -18.59
CA ASP A 138 20.11 28.67 -20.01
C ASP A 138 20.36 27.26 -20.60
N SER A 139 21.33 26.53 -20.05
CA SER A 139 21.65 25.17 -20.49
C SER A 139 20.78 24.15 -19.76
N PRO A 140 20.06 23.28 -20.49
CA PRO A 140 19.26 22.23 -19.87
C PRO A 140 20.17 21.20 -19.19
N ALA A 141 19.82 20.83 -17.97
CA ALA A 141 20.54 19.81 -17.22
C ALA A 141 20.07 18.40 -17.57
N TRP A 142 18.79 18.27 -17.92
CA TRP A 142 18.19 17.02 -18.35
C TRP A 142 17.21 17.26 -19.50
N ILE A 143 17.38 16.47 -20.55
CA ILE A 143 16.48 16.39 -21.69
C ILE A 143 16.12 14.92 -21.87
N MET A 144 14.84 14.63 -22.11
CA MET A 144 14.42 13.28 -22.46
C MET A 144 15.16 12.84 -23.74
N PRO A 145 15.87 11.70 -23.74
CA PRO A 145 16.52 11.22 -24.96
C PRO A 145 15.46 10.93 -26.02
N THR A 146 15.48 11.69 -27.09
CA THR A 146 14.72 11.38 -28.31
C THR A 146 15.43 10.21 -28.96
N GLY A 147 14.88 9.00 -28.85
CA GLY A 147 15.41 7.83 -29.53
C GLY A 147 15.48 8.09 -31.03
N ILE A 148 16.71 8.13 -31.58
CA ILE A 148 17.00 8.11 -33.02
C ILE A 148 17.15 6.65 -33.44
#